data_AF-A0A8T5BMW7-F1
#
_entry.id   AF-A0A8T5BMW7-F1
#
_cell.length_a   1.000
_cell.length_b   1.000
_cell.length_c   1.000
_cell.angle_alpha   90.00
_cell.angle_beta   90.00
_cell.angle_gamma   90.00
#
_symmetry.space_group_name_H-M   'P 1'
#
loop_
_entity.id
_entity.type
_entity.pdbx_description
1 polymer ?
#
loop_
_entity_poly.entity_id
_entity_poly.type
_entity_poly.pdbx_seq_one_letter_code
_entity_poly.pdbx_strand_id
1 'polypeptide(L)' 'MSEKQVVWIFRDLLRCSGCRRCELACSLHHEGKMWPEASRIRIFMLFPGAEVIHLCSQCHDYPCVASC' A
#
# COMPACT_ATOMS: atom_id res chain seq x y z
N MET A 1 -22.41 -10.92 13.35
CA MET A 1 -21.37 -10.03 12.79
C MET A 1 -20.28 -10.94 12.29
N SER A 2 -20.07 -11.00 10.97
CA SER A 2 -19.11 -11.94 10.35
C SER A 2 -17.70 -11.65 10.87
N GLU A 3 -17.05 -12.65 11.45
CA GLU A 3 -15.62 -12.65 11.76
C GLU A 3 -14.84 -12.48 10.45
N LYS A 4 -14.62 -11.22 10.04
CA LYS A 4 -13.77 -10.92 8.87
C LYS A 4 -12.34 -11.27 9.26
N GLN A 5 -11.80 -12.32 8.65
CA GLN A 5 -10.38 -12.65 8.73
C GLN A 5 -9.55 -11.43 8.34
N VAL A 6 -8.80 -10.89 9.30
CA VAL A 6 -7.91 -9.75 9.07
C VAL A 6 -6.68 -10.28 8.33
N VAL A 7 -6.52 -9.88 7.07
CA VAL A 7 -5.34 -10.23 6.28
C VAL A 7 -4.19 -9.32 6.70
N TRP A 8 -3.15 -9.90 7.29
CA TRP A 8 -1.95 -9.16 7.69
C TRP A 8 -0.89 -9.19 6.59
N ILE A 9 -0.40 -8.01 6.20
CA ILE A 9 0.62 -7.86 5.16
C ILE A 9 1.94 -7.48 5.82
N PHE A 10 2.86 -8.44 5.91
CA PHE A 10 4.22 -8.18 6.36
C PHE A 10 5.01 -7.37 5.33
N ARG A 11 5.82 -6.42 5.81
CA ARG A 11 6.69 -5.58 4.98
C ARG A 11 8.09 -5.59 5.56
N ASP A 12 9.04 -6.18 4.84
CA ASP A 12 10.47 -6.05 5.14
C ASP A 12 11.02 -4.83 4.39
N LEU A 13 11.11 -3.70 5.09
CA LEU A 13 11.55 -2.42 4.51
C LEU A 13 13.04 -2.45 4.08
N LEU A 14 13.87 -3.27 4.74
CA LEU A 14 15.29 -3.39 4.40
C LEU A 14 15.52 -4.15 3.09
N ARG A 15 14.55 -4.98 2.68
CA ARG A 15 14.57 -5.68 1.39
C ARG A 15 13.91 -4.91 0.25
N CYS A 16 13.29 -3.76 0.55
CA CYS A 16 12.69 -2.93 -0.48
C CYS A 16 13.77 -2.12 -1.21
N SER A 17 13.87 -2.29 -2.53
CA SER A 17 14.78 -1.51 -3.38
C SER A 17 14.15 -0.23 -3.95
N GLY A 18 12.91 0.09 -3.58
CA GLY A 18 12.21 1.26 -4.11
C GLY A 18 11.78 1.15 -5.58
N CYS A 19 11.74 -0.06 -6.18
CA CYS A 19 11.46 -0.23 -7.62
C CYS A 19 10.04 0.15 -8.10
N ARG A 20 9.10 0.49 -7.22
CA ARG A 20 7.71 0.91 -7.51
C ARG A 20 6.86 -0.05 -8.34
N ARG A 21 7.31 -1.29 -8.57
CA ARG A 21 6.55 -2.31 -9.31
C ARG A 21 5.24 -2.69 -8.62
N CYS A 22 5.19 -2.64 -7.29
CA CYS A 22 3.95 -2.86 -6.54
C CYS A 22 2.90 -1.77 -6.81
N GLU A 23 3.32 -0.51 -7.01
CA GLU A 23 2.40 0.58 -7.34
C GLU A 23 1.72 0.32 -8.69
N LEU A 24 2.53 -0.05 -9.69
CA LEU A 24 2.08 -0.39 -11.04
C LEU A 24 1.18 -1.63 -11.03
N ALA A 25 1.54 -2.68 -10.29
CA ALA A 25 0.73 -3.89 -10.21
C ALA A 25 -0.67 -3.57 -9.64
N CYS A 26 -0.73 -2.73 -8.61
CA CYS A 26 -1.99 -2.29 -8.01
C CYS A 26 -2.80 -1.40 -8.96
N SER A 27 -2.19 -0.42 -9.65
CA SER A 27 -2.90 0.43 -10.60
C SER A 27 -3.41 -0.36 -11.82
N LEU A 28 -2.62 -1.31 -12.31
CA LEU A 28 -3.04 -2.20 -13.41
C LEU A 28 -4.22 -3.07 -12.99
N HIS A 29 -4.22 -3.58 -11.76
CA HIS A 29 -5.30 -4.42 -11.27
C HIS A 29 -6.62 -3.64 -11.07
N HIS A 30 -6.57 -2.45 -10.48
CA HIS A 30 -7.79 -1.70 -10.14
C HIS A 30 -8.25 -0.74 -11.25
N GLU A 31 -7.32 -0.09 -11.95
CA GLU A 31 -7.62 0.99 -12.90
C GLU A 31 -7.42 0.55 -14.36
N GLY A 32 -6.79 -0.62 -14.59
CA GLY A 32 -6.46 -1.13 -15.93
C GLY A 32 -5.39 -0.31 -16.66
N LYS A 33 -4.70 0.60 -15.96
CA LYS A 33 -3.72 1.53 -16.55
C LYS A 33 -2.44 1.55 -15.71
N MET A 34 -1.33 1.83 -16.39
CA MET A 34 -0.03 2.09 -15.73
C MET A 34 -0.03 3.51 -15.18
N TRP A 35 -0.70 3.70 -14.03
CA TRP A 35 -0.84 4.99 -13.37
C TRP A 35 -0.47 4.87 -11.89
N PRO A 36 0.83 5.06 -11.53
CA PRO A 36 1.31 4.95 -10.16
C PRO A 36 0.55 5.84 -9.18
N GLU A 37 0.13 7.05 -9.59
CA GLU A 37 -0.60 7.99 -8.73
C GLU A 37 -2.05 7.59 -8.48
N ALA A 38 -2.61 6.62 -9.20
CA ALA A 38 -3.89 6.00 -8.86
C ALA A 38 -3.72 4.74 -7.99
N SER A 39 -2.47 4.36 -7.67
CA SER A 39 -2.18 3.20 -6.84
C SER A 39 -2.57 3.41 -5.38
N ARG A 40 -3.06 2.34 -4.76
CA ARG A 40 -3.40 2.23 -3.32
C ARG A 40 -2.17 1.85 -2.47
N ILE A 41 -1.01 1.65 -3.10
CA ILE A 41 0.29 1.43 -2.47
C ILE A 41 1.17 2.64 -2.80
N ARG A 42 1.98 3.09 -1.84
CA ARG A 42 2.95 4.17 -2.02
C ARG A 42 4.31 3.81 -1.45
N ILE A 43 5.36 4.08 -2.21
CA ILE A 43 6.74 4.01 -1.76
C ILE A 43 7.24 5.43 -1.53
N PHE A 44 7.70 5.70 -0.30
CA PHE A 44 8.38 6.94 0.04
C PHE A 44 9.90 6.69 0.07
N MET A 45 10.58 7.31 -0.89
CA MET A 45 12.03 7.40 -0.96
C MET A 45 12.49 8.58 -0.10
N LEU A 46 12.87 8.32 1.14
CA LEU A 46 13.47 9.33 2.03
C LEU A 46 14.99 9.22 1.89
N PHE A 47 15.63 10.20 1.23
CA PHE A 47 17.08 10.23 1.09
C PHE A 47 17.73 11.21 2.09
N PRO A 48 18.74 10.81 2.89
CA PRO A 48 19.28 9.45 3.07
C PRO A 48 18.41 8.63 4.05
N GLY A 49 18.01 7.41 3.70
CA GLY A 49 17.09 6.63 4.53
C GLY A 49 16.59 5.35 3.87
N ALA A 50 15.70 4.66 4.58
CA ALA A 50 15.07 3.43 4.10
C ALA A 50 13.81 3.72 3.26
N GLU A 51 13.55 2.84 2.32
CA GLU A 51 12.34 2.87 1.50
C GLU A 51 11.11 2.48 2.33
N VAL A 52 10.17 3.40 2.50
CA VAL A 52 8.98 3.17 3.32
C VAL A 52 7.79 2.83 2.43
N ILE A 53 7.30 1.60 2.55
CA ILE A 53 6.10 1.12 1.84
C ILE A 53 4.86 1.41 2.68
N HIS A 54 4.05 2.36 2.23
CA HIS A 54 2.76 2.71 2.81
C HIS A 54 1.61 2.07 2.02
N LEU A 55 0.71 1.38 2.73
CA LEU A 55 -0.52 0.80 2.19
C LEU A 55 -1.57 0.71 3.29
N CYS A 56 -2.84 0.47 2.91
CA CYS A 56 -3.93 0.31 3.86
C CYS A 56 -3.66 -0.85 4.82
N SER A 57 -3.65 -0.58 6.14
CA SER A 57 -3.41 -1.62 7.15
C SER A 57 -4.61 -2.54 7.40
N GLN A 58 -5.70 -2.38 6.62
CA GLN A 58 -6.95 -3.14 6.78
C GLN A 58 -7.43 -3.16 8.23
N CYS A 59 -7.42 -1.98 8.87
CA CYS A 59 -7.79 -1.80 10.27
C CYS A 59 -9.22 -2.30 10.52
N HIS A 60 -9.46 -2.85 11.71
CA HIS A 60 -10.80 -3.30 12.11
C HIS A 60 -11.76 -2.11 12.25
N ASP A 61 -11.30 -1.04 12.90
CA ASP A 61 -11.91 0.27 12.93
C ASP A 61 -11.30 1.11 11.82
N TYR A 62 -12.08 1.46 10.81
CA TYR A 62 -11.65 2.23 9.63
C TYR A 62 -12.10 3.70 9.74
N PRO A 63 -11.54 4.51 10.67
CA PRO A 63 -11.96 5.90 10.86
C PRO A 63 -11.68 6.76 9.63
N CYS A 64 -10.65 6.42 8.85
CA CYS A 64 -10.31 7.10 7.61
C CYS A 64 -11.45 7.06 6.57
N VAL A 65 -12.29 6.01 6.57
CA VAL A 65 -13.45 5.91 5.68
C VAL A 65 -14.59 6.80 6.18
N ALA A 66 -14.81 6.86 7.50
CA ALA A 66 -15.86 7.67 8.09
C ALA A 66 -15.60 9.18 7.97
N SER A 67 -14.33 9.58 7.86
CA SER A 67 -13.92 10.99 7.72
C SER A 67 -13.86 11.49 6.27
N CYS A 68 -14.15 10.63 5.28
CA CYS A 68 -14.16 10.97 3.86
C CYS A 68 -15.55 11.46 3.44
#